data_AF-A0A7J3AXC4-F1
#
_entry.id   AF-A0A7J3AXC4-F1
#
_cell.length_a   1.000
_cell.length_b   1.000
_cell.length_c   1.000
_cell.angle_alpha   90.00
_cell.angle_beta   90.00
_cell.angle_gamma   90.00
#
_symmetry.space_group_name_H-M   'P 1'
#
loop_
_entity.id
_entity.type
_entity.pdbx_description
1 polymer ?
#
loop_
_entity_poly.entity_id
_entity_poly.type
_entity_poly.pdbx_seq_one_letter_code
_entity_poly.pdbx_strand_id
1 'polypeptide(L)'
;MSFYKGCTVPVRNPGGGVYLAVEIPKQDDFLKYLDCLRRFLELSIRASGVGGSEERLELVADLIALFYKAPLLEEPIRGLSLSPFKAYLTYRVMRHNFRDLDEKSMNDVMESLSDVHREMSDIFELLDRISDLSEDIFIRAPADTRPGYNISSLIVHLLAVSALAWSKGSGLGRRERAILRIASLLHDIGKPLDPKHHVSRSVGEARKLLSDILSIEDLEEVLEIIENHHNPGYSGRFKGEVSILREADHFSAGADRLNSLIWASIIGELAELSGLSEEDAFETYYVRGEWERWLELERRRPGITRELTERCVKYALSEYRMGEGEERFEGVHIVKLDVASIQDFIRDSEKLPLLSASSYIVDLAVMFNSLRAVQADIPGYPVECFLYSAGGNVIALFPREMLDMARELLRRAFSKEYLGFGPLSVNIADTELIDNYRKMIEELDRRLEVEKLSIKQDRRIISLGIEMLCDFCRKRPATMDLRIGEEVFHLCGECEGRYAFFRSRGHMRNKWDEAETLSG
;
A
#
# COMPACT_ATOMS: atom_id res chain seq x y z
N MET A 1 -28.90 -8.85 -14.23
CA MET A 1 -28.75 -8.20 -12.91
C MET A 1 -27.52 -7.35 -12.99
N SER A 2 -27.63 -6.07 -12.69
CA SER A 2 -26.45 -5.21 -12.50
C SER A 2 -25.93 -5.40 -11.08
N PHE A 3 -24.62 -5.32 -10.90
CA PHE A 3 -23.99 -5.34 -9.59
C PHE A 3 -23.48 -3.95 -9.27
N TYR A 4 -23.44 -3.63 -7.98
CA TYR A 4 -23.07 -2.31 -7.49
C TYR A 4 -21.95 -2.41 -6.46
N LYS A 5 -21.18 -1.35 -6.34
CA LYS A 5 -20.29 -1.07 -5.21
C LYS A 5 -20.85 0.10 -4.42
N GLY A 6 -20.89 -0.04 -3.11
CA GLY A 6 -21.22 1.06 -2.20
C GLY A 6 -20.03 1.99 -2.00
N CYS A 7 -20.28 3.29 -1.93
CA CYS A 7 -19.24 4.32 -1.77
C CYS A 7 -19.33 4.95 -0.37
N THR A 8 -18.52 4.44 0.57
CA THR A 8 -18.36 5.03 1.91
C THR A 8 -17.42 6.24 1.94
N VAL A 9 -16.68 6.46 0.85
CA VAL A 9 -15.90 7.67 0.59
C VAL A 9 -16.64 8.52 -0.46
N PRO A 10 -16.73 9.85 -0.31
CA PRO A 10 -17.53 10.67 -1.23
C PRO A 10 -16.99 10.65 -2.67
N VAL A 11 -17.67 9.93 -3.57
CA VAL A 11 -17.41 9.99 -5.02
C VAL A 11 -18.31 11.06 -5.63
N ARG A 12 -17.75 12.16 -6.12
CA ARG A 12 -18.53 13.27 -6.68
C ARG A 12 -19.21 12.86 -7.98
N ASN A 13 -20.48 13.21 -8.14
CA ASN A 13 -21.15 13.09 -9.43
C ASN A 13 -20.81 14.31 -10.34
N PRO A 14 -20.95 14.18 -11.67
CA PRO A 14 -20.76 15.31 -12.60
C PRO A 14 -21.81 16.42 -12.45
N GLY A 15 -22.95 16.15 -11.80
CA GLY A 15 -24.10 17.05 -11.69
C GLY A 15 -24.22 17.84 -10.37
N GLY A 16 -23.26 17.72 -9.46
CA GLY A 16 -23.36 18.18 -8.06
C GLY A 16 -24.04 17.14 -7.15
N GLY A 17 -23.30 16.59 -6.19
CA GLY A 17 -23.72 15.49 -5.32
C GLY A 17 -22.68 14.36 -5.18
N VAL A 18 -23.02 13.31 -4.43
CA VAL A 18 -22.15 12.16 -4.15
C VAL A 18 -22.86 10.88 -4.57
N TYR A 19 -22.16 9.98 -5.28
CA TYR A 19 -22.64 8.63 -5.52
C TYR A 19 -22.56 7.82 -4.24
N LEU A 20 -23.68 7.21 -3.83
CA LEU A 20 -23.72 6.26 -2.72
C LEU A 20 -23.54 4.81 -3.20
N ALA A 21 -23.92 4.54 -4.44
CA ALA A 21 -23.65 3.28 -5.12
C ALA A 21 -23.30 3.56 -6.60
N VAL A 22 -22.32 2.81 -7.10
CA VAL A 22 -21.85 2.85 -8.48
C VAL A 22 -21.91 1.46 -9.08
N GLU A 23 -22.23 1.34 -10.37
CA GLU A 23 -22.21 0.03 -11.04
C GLU A 23 -20.77 -0.48 -11.12
N ILE A 24 -20.56 -1.79 -10.95
CA ILE A 24 -19.22 -2.38 -11.07
C ILE A 24 -18.61 -2.12 -12.46
N PRO A 25 -17.27 -2.21 -12.62
CA PRO A 25 -16.63 -2.08 -13.92
C PRO A 25 -17.17 -3.11 -14.91
N LYS A 26 -17.14 -2.78 -16.21
CA LYS A 26 -17.42 -3.77 -17.24
C LYS A 26 -16.35 -4.85 -17.22
N GLN A 27 -16.73 -6.07 -17.58
CA GLN A 27 -15.78 -7.18 -17.63
C GLN A 27 -14.61 -6.90 -18.58
N ASP A 28 -14.86 -6.29 -19.74
CA ASP A 28 -13.81 -5.92 -20.70
C ASP A 28 -12.81 -4.91 -20.12
N ASP A 29 -13.28 -3.95 -19.33
CA ASP A 29 -12.42 -2.94 -18.68
C ASP A 29 -11.53 -3.60 -17.61
N PHE A 30 -12.10 -4.54 -16.83
CA PHE A 30 -11.34 -5.29 -15.83
C PHE A 30 -10.34 -6.27 -16.47
N LEU A 31 -10.71 -6.96 -17.56
CA LEU A 31 -9.77 -7.80 -18.32
C LEU A 31 -8.63 -6.97 -18.90
N LYS A 32 -8.92 -5.79 -19.47
CA LYS A 32 -7.90 -4.85 -19.94
C LYS A 32 -6.95 -4.41 -18.82
N TYR A 33 -7.47 -4.19 -17.61
CA TYR A 33 -6.65 -3.87 -16.44
C TYR A 33 -5.70 -5.04 -16.08
N LEU A 34 -6.20 -6.28 -16.10
CA LEU A 34 -5.36 -7.48 -15.88
C LEU A 34 -4.31 -7.68 -16.99
N ASP A 35 -4.64 -7.42 -18.25
CA ASP A 35 -3.67 -7.48 -19.36
C ASP A 35 -2.54 -6.45 -19.16
N CYS A 36 -2.88 -5.26 -18.64
CA CYS A 36 -1.87 -4.24 -18.30
C CYS A 36 -1.00 -4.69 -17.12
N LEU A 37 -1.57 -5.34 -16.10
CA LEU A 37 -0.80 -5.95 -15.01
C LEU A 37 0.19 -6.98 -15.57
N ARG A 38 -0.25 -7.89 -16.43
CA ARG A 38 0.64 -8.87 -17.07
C ARG A 38 1.80 -8.20 -17.79
N ARG A 39 1.51 -7.20 -18.65
CA ARG A 39 2.54 -6.46 -19.39
C ARG A 39 3.50 -5.74 -18.45
N PHE A 40 3.00 -5.15 -17.36
CA PHE A 40 3.81 -4.51 -16.33
C PHE A 40 4.78 -5.50 -15.67
N LEU A 41 4.29 -6.70 -15.33
CA LEU A 41 5.12 -7.76 -14.76
C LEU A 41 6.20 -8.22 -15.75
N GLU A 42 5.84 -8.48 -17.01
CA GLU A 42 6.78 -8.91 -18.06
C GLU A 42 7.90 -7.89 -18.28
N LEU A 43 7.57 -6.60 -18.38
CA LEU A 43 8.57 -5.53 -18.55
C LEU A 43 9.47 -5.42 -17.32
N SER A 44 8.89 -5.44 -16.12
CA SER A 44 9.63 -5.28 -14.87
C SER A 44 10.56 -6.47 -14.57
N ILE A 45 10.10 -7.70 -14.80
CA ILE A 45 10.92 -8.91 -14.61
C ILE A 45 12.04 -9.00 -15.65
N ARG A 46 11.79 -8.54 -16.88
CA ARG A 46 12.84 -8.46 -17.89
C ARG A 46 13.92 -7.44 -17.51
N ALA A 47 13.51 -6.27 -17.02
CA ALA A 47 14.42 -5.20 -16.61
C ALA A 47 15.23 -5.56 -15.35
N SER A 48 14.65 -6.34 -14.43
CA SER A 48 15.31 -6.66 -13.16
C SER A 48 16.50 -7.61 -13.26
N GLY A 49 16.59 -8.42 -14.31
CA GLY A 49 17.62 -9.44 -14.44
C GLY A 49 17.57 -10.54 -13.37
N VAL A 50 16.46 -10.65 -12.61
CA VAL A 50 16.36 -11.57 -11.46
C VAL A 50 16.51 -13.04 -11.89
N GLY A 51 17.43 -13.75 -11.23
CA GLY A 51 17.75 -15.15 -11.54
C GLY A 51 17.16 -16.16 -10.56
N GLY A 52 17.24 -15.89 -9.25
CA GLY A 52 16.81 -16.83 -8.21
C GLY A 52 15.29 -17.03 -8.15
N SER A 53 14.84 -18.28 -7.91
CA SER A 53 13.41 -18.61 -7.83
C SER A 53 12.71 -17.86 -6.69
N GLU A 54 13.27 -17.86 -5.48
CA GLU A 54 12.68 -17.15 -4.33
C GLU A 54 12.58 -15.63 -4.55
N GLU A 55 13.68 -15.01 -4.99
CA GLU A 55 13.73 -13.57 -5.26
C GLU A 55 12.79 -13.17 -6.39
N ARG A 56 12.63 -14.03 -7.41
CA ARG A 56 11.67 -13.82 -8.49
C ARG A 56 10.25 -13.85 -7.95
N LEU A 57 9.89 -14.81 -7.09
CA LEU A 57 8.55 -14.87 -6.48
C LEU A 57 8.25 -13.63 -5.64
N GLU A 58 9.21 -13.20 -4.81
CA GLU A 58 9.07 -11.99 -4.00
C GLU A 58 8.93 -10.74 -4.85
N LEU A 59 9.71 -10.63 -5.92
CA LEU A 59 9.63 -9.51 -6.84
C LEU A 59 8.28 -9.49 -7.57
N VAL A 60 7.78 -10.65 -8.04
CA VAL A 60 6.45 -10.75 -8.66
C VAL A 60 5.36 -10.32 -7.69
N ALA A 61 5.39 -10.79 -6.44
CA ALA A 61 4.43 -10.38 -5.41
C ALA A 61 4.47 -8.86 -5.16
N ASP A 62 5.68 -8.29 -4.99
CA ASP A 62 5.86 -6.86 -4.78
C ASP A 62 5.38 -6.03 -5.98
N LEU A 63 5.61 -6.51 -7.21
CA LEU A 63 5.17 -5.82 -8.43
C LEU A 63 3.64 -5.83 -8.56
N ILE A 64 2.97 -6.95 -8.26
CA ILE A 64 1.49 -6.99 -8.24
C ILE A 64 0.97 -5.98 -7.22
N ALA A 65 1.52 -5.96 -6.01
CA ALA A 65 1.11 -5.04 -4.96
C ALA A 65 1.41 -3.57 -5.30
N LEU A 66 2.55 -3.27 -5.93
CA LEU A 66 2.89 -1.91 -6.40
C LEU A 66 1.95 -1.44 -7.51
N PHE A 67 1.59 -2.32 -8.44
CA PHE A 67 0.62 -2.02 -9.50
C PHE A 67 -0.75 -1.68 -8.91
N TYR A 68 -1.20 -2.47 -7.93
CA TYR A 68 -2.43 -2.21 -7.19
C TYR A 68 -2.42 -0.92 -6.38
N LYS A 69 -1.25 -0.49 -5.90
CA LYS A 69 -1.06 0.77 -5.16
C LYS A 69 -0.90 1.99 -6.05
N ALA A 70 -0.60 1.84 -7.34
CA ALA A 70 -0.34 2.95 -8.25
C ALA A 70 -1.45 4.04 -8.24
N PRO A 71 -2.77 3.70 -8.21
CA PRO A 71 -3.84 4.71 -8.14
C PRO A 71 -3.84 5.54 -6.85
N LEU A 72 -3.25 5.03 -5.77
CA LEU A 72 -3.22 5.71 -4.48
C LEU A 72 -2.14 6.81 -4.42
N LEU A 73 -1.30 6.89 -5.44
CA LEU A 73 -0.06 7.65 -5.45
C LEU A 73 -0.04 8.56 -6.69
N GLU A 74 -1.02 9.47 -6.75
CA GLU A 74 -1.12 10.44 -7.84
C GLU A 74 0.05 11.43 -7.80
N GLU A 75 0.74 11.59 -8.94
CA GLU A 75 1.83 12.55 -9.08
C GLU A 75 1.26 13.92 -9.45
N PRO A 76 1.45 14.97 -8.60
CA PRO A 76 0.90 16.29 -8.90
C PRO A 76 1.42 16.88 -10.22
N ILE A 77 2.63 16.47 -10.62
CA ILE A 77 3.23 16.82 -11.91
C ILE A 77 4.00 15.62 -12.45
N ARG A 78 3.42 14.95 -13.46
CA ARG A 78 4.02 13.80 -14.13
C ARG A 78 5.32 14.21 -14.84
N GLY A 79 6.37 13.39 -14.71
CA GLY A 79 7.62 13.54 -15.46
C GLY A 79 8.58 14.64 -14.99
N LEU A 80 8.31 15.33 -13.88
CA LEU A 80 9.13 16.47 -13.43
C LEU A 80 10.29 16.09 -12.48
N SER A 81 10.21 14.93 -11.83
CA SER A 81 11.24 14.30 -10.99
C SER A 81 10.78 12.89 -10.60
N LEU A 82 11.70 11.97 -10.29
CA LEU A 82 11.35 10.66 -9.71
C LEU A 82 10.48 10.84 -8.46
N SER A 83 9.18 10.55 -8.51
CA SER A 83 8.37 10.52 -7.30
C SER A 83 8.90 9.46 -6.32
N PRO A 84 8.62 9.56 -5.01
CA PRO A 84 9.02 8.51 -4.07
C PRO A 84 8.52 7.11 -4.47
N PHE A 85 7.33 7.04 -5.07
CA PHE A 85 6.80 5.79 -5.63
C PHE A 85 7.64 5.28 -6.82
N LYS A 86 7.90 6.11 -7.83
CA LYS A 86 8.72 5.73 -8.99
C LYS A 86 10.16 5.41 -8.57
N ALA A 87 10.71 6.11 -7.57
CA ALA A 87 12.01 5.81 -6.97
C ALA A 87 12.02 4.42 -6.31
N TYR A 88 11.00 4.11 -5.51
CA TYR A 88 10.86 2.80 -4.91
C TYR A 88 10.70 1.68 -5.95
N LEU A 89 9.85 1.88 -6.96
CA LEU A 89 9.67 0.92 -8.05
C LEU A 89 10.98 0.69 -8.81
N THR A 90 11.70 1.77 -9.15
CA THR A 90 13.02 1.68 -9.82
C THR A 90 14.00 0.90 -8.95
N TYR A 91 14.10 1.23 -7.66
CA TYR A 91 14.94 0.51 -6.72
C TYR A 91 14.55 -0.98 -6.69
N ARG A 92 13.26 -1.29 -6.56
CA ARG A 92 12.82 -2.66 -6.38
C ARG A 92 13.10 -3.53 -7.60
N VAL A 93 12.88 -3.00 -8.80
CA VAL A 93 13.19 -3.66 -10.06
C VAL A 93 14.70 -3.78 -10.25
N MET A 94 15.44 -2.69 -10.04
CA MET A 94 16.85 -2.63 -10.40
C MET A 94 17.80 -3.12 -9.30
N ARG A 95 17.33 -3.43 -8.08
CA ARG A 95 18.21 -3.81 -6.96
C ARG A 95 19.14 -4.97 -7.29
N HIS A 96 18.73 -5.90 -8.16
CA HIS A 96 19.54 -7.06 -8.54
C HIS A 96 20.65 -6.70 -9.54
N ASN A 97 20.53 -5.56 -10.23
CA ASN A 97 21.53 -5.05 -11.18
C ASN A 97 22.65 -4.28 -10.47
N PHE A 98 22.43 -3.85 -9.23
CA PHE A 98 23.40 -3.06 -8.47
C PHE A 98 23.88 -3.80 -7.23
N ARG A 99 25.20 -3.90 -7.07
CA ARG A 99 25.77 -4.37 -5.81
C ARG A 99 25.61 -3.31 -4.72
N ASP A 100 25.25 -3.76 -3.53
CA ASP A 100 25.35 -3.01 -2.27
C ASP A 100 24.44 -1.76 -2.15
N LEU A 101 23.35 -1.65 -2.93
CA LEU A 101 22.38 -0.54 -2.75
C LEU A 101 21.75 -0.54 -1.35
N ASP A 102 21.64 -1.70 -0.72
CA ASP A 102 20.99 -1.88 0.57
C ASP A 102 21.84 -1.28 1.72
N GLU A 103 23.15 -1.16 1.54
CA GLU A 103 24.07 -0.58 2.53
C GLU A 103 24.26 0.93 2.34
N LYS A 104 23.88 1.46 1.18
CA LYS A 104 24.06 2.86 0.83
C LYS A 104 23.05 3.79 1.51
N SER A 105 23.47 5.05 1.67
CA SER A 105 22.57 6.11 2.13
C SER A 105 21.49 6.40 1.08
N MET A 106 20.37 6.96 1.51
CA MET A 106 19.29 7.37 0.60
C MET A 106 19.79 8.31 -0.50
N ASN A 107 20.70 9.23 -0.19
CA ASN A 107 21.29 10.12 -1.20
C ASN A 107 22.00 9.32 -2.31
N ASP A 108 22.88 8.39 -1.93
CA ASP A 108 23.71 7.63 -2.86
C ASP A 108 22.87 6.65 -3.70
N VAL A 109 21.81 6.10 -3.09
CA VAL A 109 20.83 5.28 -3.83
C VAL A 109 20.11 6.15 -4.85
N MET A 110 19.60 7.32 -4.47
CA MET A 110 18.93 8.22 -5.41
C MET A 110 19.84 8.68 -6.56
N GLU A 111 21.15 8.81 -6.34
CA GLU A 111 22.14 9.04 -7.41
C GLU A 111 22.18 7.87 -8.38
N SER A 112 22.33 6.65 -7.85
CA SER A 112 22.34 5.42 -8.66
C SER A 112 21.05 5.22 -9.46
N LEU A 113 19.89 5.54 -8.89
CA LEU A 113 18.59 5.40 -9.56
C LEU A 113 18.36 6.43 -10.67
N SER A 114 18.96 7.62 -10.57
CA SER A 114 18.77 8.67 -11.57
C SER A 114 19.37 8.28 -12.91
N ASP A 115 20.45 7.49 -12.91
CA ASP A 115 21.13 7.03 -14.12
C ASP A 115 20.32 5.97 -14.88
N VAL A 116 19.64 5.07 -14.16
CA VAL A 116 18.85 3.95 -14.74
C VAL A 116 17.37 4.24 -14.91
N HIS A 117 16.88 5.37 -14.38
CA HIS A 117 15.47 5.77 -14.52
C HIS A 117 14.98 5.74 -15.97
N ARG A 118 15.84 6.05 -16.94
CA ARG A 118 15.50 6.00 -18.37
C ARG A 118 15.18 4.60 -18.87
N GLU A 119 15.78 3.56 -18.29
CA GLU A 119 15.51 2.16 -18.61
C GLU A 119 14.11 1.72 -18.15
N MET A 120 13.50 2.48 -17.23
CA MET A 120 12.16 2.25 -16.71
C MET A 120 11.07 3.03 -17.47
N SER A 121 11.42 3.75 -18.54
CA SER A 121 10.49 4.62 -19.30
C SER A 121 9.25 3.88 -19.78
N ASP A 122 9.38 2.72 -20.42
CA ASP A 122 8.26 1.89 -20.88
C ASP A 122 7.32 1.47 -19.73
N ILE A 123 7.89 1.22 -18.55
CA ILE A 123 7.14 0.81 -17.34
C ILE A 123 6.36 2.01 -16.79
N PHE A 124 6.99 3.18 -16.70
CA PHE A 124 6.31 4.40 -16.24
C PHE A 124 5.24 4.86 -17.22
N GLU A 125 5.52 4.82 -18.52
CA GLU A 125 4.54 5.17 -19.53
C GLU A 125 3.32 4.24 -19.46
N LEU A 126 3.53 2.94 -19.24
CA LEU A 126 2.43 2.01 -19.03
C LEU A 126 1.59 2.41 -17.80
N LEU A 127 2.22 2.68 -16.65
CA LEU A 127 1.52 3.10 -15.42
C LEU A 127 0.75 4.40 -15.62
N ASP A 128 1.36 5.40 -16.27
CA ASP A 128 0.75 6.70 -16.51
C ASP A 128 -0.45 6.58 -17.48
N ARG A 129 -0.37 5.69 -18.50
CA ARG A 129 -1.45 5.43 -19.46
C ARG A 129 -2.64 4.70 -18.85
N ILE A 130 -2.43 3.87 -17.84
CA ILE A 130 -3.50 3.09 -17.20
C ILE A 130 -4.10 3.78 -15.98
N SER A 131 -3.50 4.88 -15.49
CA SER A 131 -3.89 5.56 -14.24
C SER A 131 -5.40 5.71 -14.08
N ASP A 132 -6.09 6.25 -15.08
CA ASP A 132 -7.54 6.51 -15.03
C ASP A 132 -8.36 5.20 -14.95
N LEU A 133 -7.94 4.17 -15.70
CA LEU A 133 -8.57 2.85 -15.66
C LEU A 133 -8.35 2.21 -14.28
N SER A 134 -7.12 2.28 -13.77
CA SER A 134 -6.76 1.74 -12.46
C SER A 134 -7.52 2.42 -11.33
N GLU A 135 -7.74 3.75 -11.41
CA GLU A 135 -8.58 4.51 -10.49
C GLU A 135 -10.05 4.06 -10.58
N ASP A 136 -10.61 3.92 -11.80
CA ASP A 136 -11.98 3.43 -11.99
C ASP A 136 -12.17 2.03 -11.39
N ILE A 137 -11.24 1.10 -11.65
CA ILE A 137 -11.26 -0.24 -11.04
C ILE A 137 -11.15 -0.14 -9.51
N PHE A 138 -10.23 0.66 -8.97
CA PHE A 138 -10.08 0.84 -7.53
C PHE A 138 -11.37 1.37 -6.88
N ILE A 139 -12.04 2.33 -7.51
CA ILE A 139 -13.27 2.95 -7.00
C ILE A 139 -14.48 2.06 -7.18
N ARG A 140 -14.58 1.25 -8.23
CA ARG A 140 -15.83 0.56 -8.60
C ARG A 140 -15.81 -0.95 -8.42
N ALA A 141 -14.65 -1.62 -8.43
CA ALA A 141 -14.58 -3.06 -8.18
C ALA A 141 -14.74 -3.35 -6.68
N PRO A 142 -15.78 -4.10 -6.27
CA PRO A 142 -15.99 -4.40 -4.87
C PRO A 142 -15.38 -5.75 -4.49
N ALA A 143 -15.00 -5.90 -3.22
CA ALA A 143 -14.50 -7.16 -2.67
C ALA A 143 -15.58 -8.25 -2.61
N ASP A 144 -16.85 -7.88 -2.59
CA ASP A 144 -18.01 -8.77 -2.73
C ASP A 144 -19.09 -8.06 -3.56
N THR A 145 -20.05 -8.77 -4.12
CA THR A 145 -21.11 -8.18 -4.95
C THR A 145 -22.47 -8.12 -4.25
N ARG A 146 -22.59 -8.70 -3.06
CA ARG A 146 -23.82 -8.68 -2.23
C ARG A 146 -23.99 -7.34 -1.52
N PRO A 147 -25.21 -6.77 -1.47
CA PRO A 147 -25.47 -5.53 -0.74
C PRO A 147 -24.96 -5.57 0.70
N GLY A 148 -24.22 -4.53 1.11
CA GLY A 148 -23.56 -4.46 2.41
C GLY A 148 -22.11 -4.93 2.37
N TYR A 149 -21.82 -6.13 1.85
CA TYR A 149 -20.45 -6.60 1.65
C TYR A 149 -19.73 -5.91 0.49
N ASN A 150 -20.49 -5.35 -0.44
CA ASN A 150 -20.00 -4.63 -1.61
C ASN A 150 -19.54 -3.18 -1.34
N ILE A 151 -19.31 -2.78 -0.08
CA ILE A 151 -18.79 -1.45 0.25
C ILE A 151 -17.25 -1.38 0.22
N SER A 152 -16.59 -2.53 0.37
CA SER A 152 -15.13 -2.63 0.41
C SER A 152 -14.55 -2.76 -1.00
N SER A 153 -13.38 -2.18 -1.23
CA SER A 153 -12.68 -2.26 -2.52
C SER A 153 -11.96 -3.61 -2.67
N LEU A 154 -12.09 -4.24 -3.85
CA LEU A 154 -11.40 -5.50 -4.15
C LEU A 154 -9.88 -5.36 -3.98
N ILE A 155 -9.31 -4.28 -4.51
CA ILE A 155 -7.85 -4.07 -4.49
C ILE A 155 -7.35 -3.89 -3.05
N VAL A 156 -8.07 -3.14 -2.22
CA VAL A 156 -7.73 -2.96 -0.79
C VAL A 156 -7.81 -4.28 -0.05
N HIS A 157 -8.85 -5.07 -0.32
CA HIS A 157 -9.02 -6.39 0.25
C HIS A 157 -7.86 -7.33 -0.11
N LEU A 158 -7.49 -7.45 -1.39
CA LEU A 158 -6.38 -8.30 -1.84
C LEU A 158 -5.04 -7.90 -1.18
N LEU A 159 -4.76 -6.60 -1.06
CA LEU A 159 -3.58 -6.09 -0.38
C LEU A 159 -3.59 -6.41 1.13
N ALA A 160 -4.74 -6.24 1.79
CA ALA A 160 -4.90 -6.53 3.21
C ALA A 160 -4.74 -8.03 3.49
N VAL A 161 -5.42 -8.91 2.72
CA VAL A 161 -5.30 -10.36 2.86
C VAL A 161 -3.86 -10.81 2.66
N SER A 162 -3.15 -10.31 1.65
CA SER A 162 -1.73 -10.65 1.44
C SER A 162 -0.85 -10.22 2.61
N ALA A 163 -1.03 -9.00 3.14
CA ALA A 163 -0.26 -8.49 4.27
C ALA A 163 -0.49 -9.30 5.56
N LEU A 164 -1.74 -9.70 5.82
CA LEU A 164 -2.13 -10.54 6.94
C LEU A 164 -1.60 -11.96 6.79
N ALA A 165 -1.79 -12.58 5.62
CA ALA A 165 -1.34 -13.94 5.33
C ALA A 165 0.18 -14.04 5.44
N TRP A 166 0.93 -13.07 4.92
CA TRP A 166 2.37 -13.05 5.07
C TRP A 166 2.78 -12.92 6.54
N SER A 167 2.11 -12.05 7.30
CA SER A 167 2.44 -11.80 8.71
C SER A 167 2.14 -13.02 9.60
N LYS A 168 1.01 -13.71 9.34
CA LYS A 168 0.65 -14.96 10.02
C LYS A 168 1.52 -16.13 9.62
N GLY A 169 1.92 -16.19 8.35
CA GLY A 169 2.78 -17.23 7.78
C GLY A 169 4.26 -17.05 8.10
N SER A 170 4.63 -16.38 9.18
CA SER A 170 6.03 -16.10 9.53
C SER A 170 6.87 -17.33 9.86
N GLY A 171 6.23 -18.45 10.22
CA GLY A 171 6.88 -19.75 10.40
C GLY A 171 7.14 -20.51 9.09
N LEU A 172 6.65 -20.03 7.95
CA LEU A 172 6.90 -20.64 6.64
C LEU A 172 8.27 -20.22 6.07
N GLY A 173 8.81 -21.04 5.18
CA GLY A 173 10.02 -20.70 4.42
C GLY A 173 9.80 -19.52 3.48
N ARG A 174 10.90 -18.89 3.04
CA ARG A 174 10.87 -17.68 2.22
C ARG A 174 10.10 -17.89 0.91
N ARG A 175 10.35 -19.02 0.23
CA ARG A 175 9.64 -19.42 -0.99
C ARG A 175 8.14 -19.61 -0.75
N GLU A 176 7.76 -20.38 0.26
CA GLU A 176 6.37 -20.67 0.59
C GLU A 176 5.59 -19.40 0.94
N ARG A 177 6.22 -18.46 1.68
CA ARG A 177 5.62 -17.15 1.97
C ARG A 177 5.42 -16.33 0.70
N ALA A 178 6.36 -16.35 -0.24
CA ALA A 178 6.21 -15.62 -1.50
C ALA A 178 5.08 -16.21 -2.36
N ILE A 179 4.95 -17.55 -2.43
CA ILE A 179 3.83 -18.23 -3.10
C ILE A 179 2.50 -17.86 -2.45
N LEU A 180 2.41 -17.92 -1.11
CA LEU A 180 1.23 -17.54 -0.35
C LEU A 180 0.83 -16.07 -0.61
N ARG A 181 1.79 -15.15 -0.72
CA ARG A 181 1.54 -13.75 -1.09
C ARG A 181 0.93 -13.62 -2.48
N ILE A 182 1.53 -14.25 -3.49
CA ILE A 182 1.00 -14.20 -4.87
C ILE A 182 -0.41 -14.77 -4.90
N ALA A 183 -0.65 -15.91 -4.25
CA ALA A 183 -1.99 -16.51 -4.14
C ALA A 183 -2.97 -15.53 -3.48
N SER A 184 -2.59 -14.90 -2.37
CA SER A 184 -3.42 -13.93 -1.65
C SER A 184 -3.76 -12.69 -2.49
N LEU A 185 -2.81 -12.17 -3.28
CA LEU A 185 -3.01 -11.01 -4.17
C LEU A 185 -3.90 -11.32 -5.39
N LEU A 186 -4.15 -12.60 -5.69
CA LEU A 186 -4.86 -13.03 -6.90
C LEU A 186 -6.10 -13.89 -6.62
N HIS A 187 -6.35 -14.32 -5.38
CA HIS A 187 -7.37 -15.33 -5.09
C HIS A 187 -8.80 -14.93 -5.50
N ASP A 188 -9.09 -13.63 -5.52
CA ASP A 188 -10.42 -13.07 -5.74
C ASP A 188 -10.56 -12.16 -6.97
N ILE A 189 -9.54 -12.14 -7.84
CA ILE A 189 -9.60 -11.34 -9.09
C ILE A 189 -10.71 -11.82 -10.03
N GLY A 190 -11.24 -13.02 -9.87
CA GLY A 190 -12.38 -13.53 -10.62
C GLY A 190 -13.73 -12.89 -10.26
N LYS A 191 -13.85 -12.20 -9.12
CA LYS A 191 -15.14 -11.66 -8.64
C LYS A 191 -15.79 -10.66 -9.60
N PRO A 192 -15.09 -9.68 -10.20
CA PRO A 192 -15.69 -8.79 -11.20
C PRO A 192 -16.09 -9.48 -12.51
N LEU A 193 -15.55 -10.67 -12.79
CA LEU A 193 -15.75 -11.40 -14.04
C LEU A 193 -16.88 -12.43 -13.96
N ASP A 194 -16.92 -13.21 -12.88
CA ASP A 194 -17.99 -14.17 -12.60
C ASP A 194 -18.09 -14.36 -11.08
N PRO A 195 -18.91 -13.58 -10.37
CA PRO A 195 -19.06 -13.69 -8.92
C PRO A 195 -19.43 -15.11 -8.45
N LYS A 196 -20.20 -15.85 -9.26
CA LYS A 196 -20.71 -17.19 -8.91
C LYS A 196 -19.61 -18.25 -8.97
N HIS A 197 -18.71 -18.15 -9.95
CA HIS A 197 -17.59 -19.07 -10.12
C HIS A 197 -16.25 -18.35 -9.98
N HIS A 198 -16.18 -17.39 -9.06
CA HIS A 198 -15.03 -16.48 -8.97
C HIS A 198 -13.74 -17.25 -8.70
N VAL A 199 -13.76 -18.33 -7.93
CA VAL A 199 -12.57 -19.17 -7.67
C VAL A 199 -11.99 -19.73 -8.96
N SER A 200 -12.81 -20.40 -9.79
CA SER A 200 -12.32 -21.00 -11.04
C SER A 200 -11.92 -19.93 -12.05
N ARG A 201 -12.59 -18.77 -12.04
CA ARG A 201 -12.16 -17.60 -12.81
C ARG A 201 -10.81 -17.05 -12.33
N SER A 202 -10.61 -16.89 -11.02
CA SER A 202 -9.35 -16.42 -10.43
C SER A 202 -8.20 -17.34 -10.81
N VAL A 203 -8.38 -18.66 -10.72
CA VAL A 203 -7.38 -19.65 -11.17
C VAL A 203 -7.07 -19.46 -12.67
N GLY A 204 -8.10 -19.30 -13.50
CA GLY A 204 -7.93 -19.09 -14.95
C GLY A 204 -7.16 -17.82 -15.28
N GLU A 205 -7.50 -16.70 -14.65
CA GLU A 205 -6.82 -15.42 -14.89
C GLU A 205 -5.43 -15.39 -14.26
N ALA A 206 -5.22 -15.93 -13.05
CA ALA A 206 -3.91 -16.05 -12.42
C ALA A 206 -2.96 -16.89 -13.29
N ARG A 207 -3.46 -17.99 -13.90
CA ARG A 207 -2.67 -18.78 -14.85
C ARG A 207 -2.24 -17.93 -16.03
N LYS A 208 -3.13 -17.14 -16.65
CA LYS A 208 -2.77 -16.26 -17.78
C LYS A 208 -1.79 -15.15 -17.38
N LEU A 209 -1.94 -14.57 -16.18
CA LEU A 209 -1.08 -13.50 -15.68
C LEU A 209 0.35 -13.98 -15.44
N LEU A 210 0.52 -15.20 -14.91
CA LEU A 210 1.79 -15.69 -14.39
C LEU A 210 2.48 -16.70 -15.29
N SER A 211 1.80 -17.22 -16.33
CA SER A 211 2.42 -18.05 -17.36
C SER A 211 3.60 -17.30 -17.99
N ASP A 212 4.72 -18.00 -18.18
CA ASP A 212 5.99 -17.46 -18.70
C ASP A 212 6.74 -16.48 -17.76
N ILE A 213 6.14 -16.13 -16.61
CA ILE A 213 6.77 -15.30 -15.58
C ILE A 213 7.35 -16.17 -14.46
N LEU A 214 6.60 -17.19 -14.03
CA LEU A 214 6.98 -18.15 -13.01
C LEU A 214 7.37 -19.50 -13.62
N SER A 215 8.09 -20.31 -12.84
CA SER A 215 8.30 -21.72 -13.21
C SER A 215 6.96 -22.47 -13.17
N ILE A 216 6.85 -23.57 -13.93
CA ILE A 216 5.64 -24.40 -13.95
C ILE A 216 5.31 -24.91 -12.53
N GLU A 217 6.32 -25.31 -11.77
CA GLU A 217 6.14 -25.76 -10.39
C GLU A 217 5.58 -24.65 -9.50
N ASP A 218 6.23 -23.49 -9.46
CA ASP A 218 5.77 -22.36 -8.63
C ASP A 218 4.35 -21.92 -9.03
N LEU A 219 4.04 -21.93 -10.33
CA LEU A 219 2.71 -21.57 -10.84
C LEU A 219 1.63 -22.53 -10.35
N GLU A 220 1.82 -23.85 -10.47
CA GLU A 220 0.82 -24.82 -10.01
C GLU A 220 0.60 -24.73 -8.49
N GLU A 221 1.65 -24.44 -7.70
CA GLU A 221 1.52 -24.25 -6.24
C GLU A 221 0.68 -23.01 -5.89
N VAL A 222 0.89 -21.89 -6.59
CA VAL A 222 0.03 -20.69 -6.45
C VAL A 222 -1.43 -21.03 -6.78
N LEU A 223 -1.66 -21.73 -7.89
CA LEU A 223 -3.00 -22.05 -8.36
C LEU A 223 -3.73 -23.03 -7.43
N GLU A 224 -3.03 -24.01 -6.85
CA GLU A 224 -3.60 -24.95 -5.89
C GLU A 224 -4.09 -24.24 -4.63
N ILE A 225 -3.34 -23.25 -4.12
CA ILE A 225 -3.75 -22.45 -2.96
C ILE A 225 -4.99 -21.61 -3.31
N ILE A 226 -5.00 -20.94 -4.47
CA ILE A 226 -6.16 -20.17 -4.94
C ILE A 226 -7.38 -21.08 -5.13
N GLU A 227 -7.23 -22.28 -5.69
CA GLU A 227 -8.37 -23.18 -5.92
C GLU A 227 -9.04 -23.64 -4.61
N ASN A 228 -8.24 -23.79 -3.54
CA ASN A 228 -8.69 -24.43 -2.31
C ASN A 228 -8.98 -23.46 -1.15
N HIS A 229 -8.89 -22.14 -1.35
CA HIS A 229 -9.13 -21.20 -0.26
C HIS A 229 -10.56 -21.23 0.33
N HIS A 230 -11.58 -21.70 -0.40
CA HIS A 230 -12.92 -21.88 0.22
C HIS A 230 -13.12 -23.27 0.86
N ASN A 231 -12.13 -24.17 0.81
CA ASN A 231 -12.28 -25.56 1.22
C ASN A 231 -11.77 -25.81 2.66
N PRO A 232 -12.65 -25.80 3.69
CA PRO A 232 -12.25 -26.09 5.07
C PRO A 232 -11.71 -27.50 5.30
N GLY A 233 -12.07 -28.43 4.42
CA GLY A 233 -11.63 -29.82 4.49
C GLY A 233 -10.35 -30.11 3.72
N TYR A 234 -9.69 -29.10 3.13
CA TYR A 234 -8.50 -29.31 2.33
C TYR A 234 -7.38 -29.95 3.17
N SER A 235 -6.88 -31.08 2.69
CA SER A 235 -5.84 -31.88 3.33
C SER A 235 -4.68 -32.20 2.39
N GLY A 236 -4.49 -31.38 1.36
CA GLY A 236 -3.40 -31.53 0.39
C GLY A 236 -2.07 -30.98 0.92
N ARG A 237 -1.11 -30.78 0.00
CA ARG A 237 0.27 -30.39 0.32
C ARG A 237 0.33 -29.02 1.01
N PHE A 238 -0.50 -28.06 0.57
CA PHE A 238 -0.47 -26.67 1.03
C PHE A 238 -1.48 -26.36 2.13
N LYS A 239 -1.77 -27.35 3.00
CA LYS A 239 -2.83 -27.22 4.02
C LYS A 239 -2.56 -26.02 4.94
N GLY A 240 -1.29 -25.77 5.29
CA GLY A 240 -0.90 -24.65 6.14
C GLY A 240 -1.19 -23.30 5.47
N GLU A 241 -0.74 -23.14 4.24
CA GLU A 241 -0.88 -21.94 3.41
C GLU A 241 -2.35 -21.63 3.12
N VAL A 242 -3.13 -22.65 2.74
CA VAL A 242 -4.59 -22.52 2.54
C VAL A 242 -5.28 -22.10 3.83
N SER A 243 -4.90 -22.67 4.98
CA SER A 243 -5.46 -22.28 6.27
C SER A 243 -5.11 -20.84 6.63
N ILE A 244 -3.88 -20.41 6.38
CA ILE A 244 -3.43 -19.04 6.67
C ILE A 244 -4.16 -18.02 5.79
N LEU A 245 -4.26 -18.29 4.47
CA LEU A 245 -4.97 -17.41 3.55
C LEU A 245 -6.45 -17.28 3.96
N ARG A 246 -7.09 -18.38 4.37
CA ARG A 246 -8.47 -18.38 4.88
C ARG A 246 -8.66 -17.55 6.15
N GLU A 247 -7.74 -17.67 7.09
CA GLU A 247 -7.77 -16.89 8.32
C GLU A 247 -7.61 -15.39 8.01
N ALA A 248 -6.69 -15.05 7.11
CA ALA A 248 -6.46 -13.68 6.65
C ALA A 248 -7.66 -13.10 5.88
N ASP A 249 -8.27 -13.88 4.98
CA ASP A 249 -9.47 -13.52 4.22
C ASP A 249 -10.66 -13.25 5.17
N HIS A 250 -10.92 -14.20 6.09
CA HIS A 250 -11.96 -14.05 7.10
C HIS A 250 -11.74 -12.82 7.98
N PHE A 251 -10.52 -12.62 8.50
CA PHE A 251 -10.22 -11.46 9.35
C PHE A 251 -10.32 -10.15 8.57
N SER A 252 -9.86 -10.10 7.31
CA SER A 252 -10.01 -8.90 6.47
C SER A 252 -11.46 -8.56 6.19
N ALA A 253 -12.32 -9.55 5.95
CA ALA A 253 -13.77 -9.35 5.77
C ALA A 253 -14.47 -8.97 7.09
N GLY A 254 -14.01 -9.54 8.21
CA GLY A 254 -14.50 -9.27 9.56
C GLY A 254 -14.12 -7.90 10.09
N ALA A 255 -12.94 -7.37 9.72
CA ALA A 255 -12.49 -6.02 10.08
C ALA A 255 -13.43 -4.92 9.58
N ASP A 256 -14.12 -5.16 8.45
CA ASP A 256 -15.15 -4.25 7.93
C ASP A 256 -16.49 -4.36 8.71
N ARG A 257 -16.60 -5.31 9.65
CA ARG A 257 -17.76 -5.60 10.54
C ARG A 257 -19.11 -5.57 9.84
N LEU A 258 -19.11 -6.01 8.58
CA LEU A 258 -20.21 -5.83 7.65
C LEU A 258 -21.50 -6.53 8.11
N ASN A 259 -21.39 -7.60 8.90
CA ASN A 259 -22.56 -8.32 9.43
C ASN A 259 -23.43 -7.41 10.30
N SER A 260 -22.82 -6.72 11.26
CA SER A 260 -23.57 -5.83 12.17
C SER A 260 -24.21 -4.67 11.38
N LEU A 261 -23.51 -4.16 10.36
CA LEU A 261 -24.05 -3.18 9.43
C LEU A 261 -25.28 -3.73 8.68
N ILE A 262 -25.20 -4.94 8.13
CA ILE A 262 -26.30 -5.58 7.39
C ILE A 262 -27.52 -5.79 8.27
N TRP A 263 -27.31 -6.34 9.47
CA TRP A 263 -28.37 -6.56 10.47
C TRP A 263 -29.06 -5.25 10.83
N ALA A 264 -28.32 -4.18 11.04
CA ALA A 264 -28.89 -2.89 11.43
C ALA A 264 -29.55 -2.12 10.27
N SER A 265 -29.16 -2.38 9.02
CA SER A 265 -29.54 -1.54 7.88
C SER A 265 -30.57 -2.13 6.93
N ILE A 266 -30.49 -3.43 6.62
CA ILE A 266 -31.24 -4.02 5.49
C ILE A 266 -31.89 -5.38 5.79
N ILE A 267 -31.54 -6.07 6.87
CA ILE A 267 -32.03 -7.44 7.09
C ILE A 267 -33.55 -7.52 7.29
N GLY A 268 -34.14 -6.57 8.02
CA GLY A 268 -35.58 -6.52 8.24
C GLY A 268 -36.36 -6.36 6.93
N GLU A 269 -35.90 -5.49 6.03
CA GLU A 269 -36.52 -5.35 4.70
C GLU A 269 -36.33 -6.63 3.85
N LEU A 270 -35.15 -7.25 3.89
CA LEU A 270 -34.90 -8.51 3.18
C LEU A 270 -35.82 -9.63 3.67
N ALA A 271 -36.05 -9.73 4.99
CA ALA A 271 -36.96 -10.68 5.61
C ALA A 271 -38.40 -10.46 5.14
N GLU A 272 -38.89 -9.22 5.18
CA GLU A 272 -40.23 -8.85 4.70
C GLU A 272 -40.42 -9.16 3.20
N LEU A 273 -39.47 -8.77 2.35
CA LEU A 273 -39.55 -8.99 0.90
C LEU A 273 -39.52 -10.47 0.52
N SER A 274 -38.84 -11.28 1.33
CA SER A 274 -38.65 -12.72 1.11
C SER A 274 -39.69 -13.58 1.81
N GLY A 275 -40.48 -13.01 2.73
CA GLY A 275 -41.41 -13.75 3.58
C GLY A 275 -40.70 -14.72 4.53
N LEU A 276 -39.50 -14.35 4.98
CA LEU A 276 -38.64 -15.13 5.90
C LEU A 276 -38.55 -14.42 7.26
N SER A 277 -38.05 -15.14 8.28
CA SER A 277 -37.55 -14.48 9.48
C SER A 277 -36.25 -13.72 9.17
N GLU A 278 -35.85 -12.77 10.02
CA GLU A 278 -34.57 -12.05 9.83
C GLU A 278 -33.37 -13.01 9.87
N GLU A 279 -33.41 -14.01 10.75
CA GLU A 279 -32.38 -15.04 10.88
C GLU A 279 -32.30 -15.91 9.61
N ASP A 280 -33.43 -16.38 9.10
CA ASP A 280 -33.48 -17.17 7.86
C ASP A 280 -33.06 -16.34 6.64
N ALA A 281 -33.41 -15.06 6.61
CA ALA A 281 -32.97 -14.14 5.55
C ALA A 281 -31.44 -13.99 5.60
N PHE A 282 -30.85 -13.80 6.78
CA PHE A 282 -29.40 -13.63 6.92
C PHE A 282 -28.66 -14.91 6.51
N GLU A 283 -29.14 -16.05 6.99
CA GLU A 283 -28.63 -17.36 6.62
C GLU A 283 -28.70 -17.60 5.10
N THR A 284 -29.84 -17.31 4.47
CA THR A 284 -30.06 -17.54 3.04
C THR A 284 -29.19 -16.63 2.16
N TYR A 285 -29.20 -15.32 2.43
CA TYR A 285 -28.59 -14.33 1.54
C TYR A 285 -27.10 -14.10 1.79
N TYR A 286 -26.62 -14.31 3.03
CA TYR A 286 -25.25 -13.98 3.43
C TYR A 286 -24.42 -15.19 3.84
N VAL A 287 -24.97 -16.11 4.65
CA VAL A 287 -24.20 -17.30 5.08
C VAL A 287 -24.10 -18.31 3.94
N ARG A 288 -25.23 -18.68 3.33
CA ARG A 288 -25.28 -19.61 2.19
C ARG A 288 -25.00 -18.91 0.86
N GLY A 289 -25.31 -17.62 0.77
CA GLY A 289 -25.07 -16.83 -0.44
C GLY A 289 -25.87 -17.32 -1.66
N GLU A 290 -27.15 -17.66 -1.48
CA GLU A 290 -28.00 -18.20 -2.55
C GLU A 290 -28.30 -17.15 -3.65
N TRP A 291 -27.46 -17.09 -4.69
CA TRP A 291 -27.57 -16.12 -5.79
C TRP A 291 -28.91 -16.17 -6.53
N GLU A 292 -29.52 -17.35 -6.63
CA GLU A 292 -30.83 -17.54 -7.26
C GLU A 292 -31.91 -16.70 -6.56
N ARG A 293 -31.81 -16.52 -5.24
CA ARG A 293 -32.72 -15.67 -4.45
C ARG A 293 -32.51 -14.19 -4.74
N TRP A 294 -31.27 -13.74 -4.81
CA TRP A 294 -30.94 -12.36 -5.22
C TRP A 294 -31.48 -12.04 -6.62
N LEU A 295 -31.35 -12.98 -7.57
CA LEU A 295 -31.88 -12.84 -8.93
C LEU A 295 -33.41 -12.86 -8.99
N GLU A 296 -34.07 -13.61 -8.12
CA GLU A 296 -35.52 -13.58 -7.97
C GLU A 296 -35.99 -12.23 -7.41
N LEU A 297 -35.32 -11.73 -6.38
CA LEU A 297 -35.62 -10.44 -5.75
C LEU A 297 -35.50 -9.30 -6.76
N GLU A 298 -34.41 -9.25 -7.53
CA GLU A 298 -34.18 -8.23 -8.57
C GLU A 298 -35.20 -8.33 -9.71
N ARG A 299 -35.67 -9.55 -10.06
CA ARG A 299 -36.75 -9.72 -11.05
C ARG A 299 -38.10 -9.21 -10.53
N ARG A 300 -38.39 -9.41 -9.24
CA ARG A 300 -39.64 -8.96 -8.60
C ARG A 300 -39.65 -7.45 -8.36
N ARG A 301 -38.50 -6.87 -7.98
CA ARG A 301 -38.31 -5.44 -7.73
C ARG A 301 -36.99 -4.97 -8.38
N PRO A 302 -37.01 -4.57 -9.67
CA PRO A 302 -35.82 -4.06 -10.34
C PRO A 302 -35.21 -2.86 -9.61
N GLY A 303 -33.89 -2.87 -9.42
CA GLY A 303 -33.13 -1.84 -8.71
C GLY A 303 -33.00 -2.05 -7.19
N ILE A 304 -33.58 -3.13 -6.64
CA ILE A 304 -33.55 -3.39 -5.18
C ILE A 304 -32.12 -3.56 -4.66
N THR A 305 -31.24 -4.22 -5.41
CA THR A 305 -29.84 -4.40 -4.96
C THR A 305 -29.07 -3.10 -4.85
N ARG A 306 -29.36 -2.13 -5.73
CA ARG A 306 -28.83 -0.76 -5.61
C ARG A 306 -29.38 -0.07 -4.37
N GLU A 307 -30.70 -0.12 -4.17
CA GLU A 307 -31.36 0.53 -3.04
C GLU A 307 -30.85 0.01 -1.69
N LEU A 308 -30.71 -1.31 -1.54
CA LEU A 308 -30.15 -1.94 -0.34
C LEU A 308 -28.69 -1.53 -0.13
N THR A 309 -27.89 -1.45 -1.19
CA THR A 309 -26.50 -0.98 -1.12
C THR A 309 -26.44 0.48 -0.64
N GLU A 310 -27.24 1.37 -1.22
CA GLU A 310 -27.30 2.78 -0.82
C GLU A 310 -27.77 2.95 0.64
N ARG A 311 -28.67 2.08 1.12
CA ARG A 311 -29.08 2.04 2.54
C ARG A 311 -27.93 1.66 3.46
N CYS A 312 -27.17 0.60 3.14
CA CYS A 312 -25.99 0.20 3.90
C CYS A 312 -24.99 1.35 4.00
N VAL A 313 -24.71 2.03 2.88
CA VAL A 313 -23.77 3.17 2.84
C VAL A 313 -24.27 4.33 3.70
N LYS A 314 -25.56 4.70 3.59
CA LYS A 314 -26.13 5.75 4.45
C LYS A 314 -25.98 5.43 5.92
N TYR A 315 -26.28 4.19 6.32
CA TYR A 315 -26.16 3.76 7.71
C TYR A 315 -24.70 3.78 8.20
N ALA A 316 -23.78 3.30 7.37
CA ALA A 316 -22.35 3.34 7.65
C ALA A 316 -21.84 4.78 7.89
N LEU A 317 -22.39 5.77 7.15
CA LEU A 317 -22.05 7.18 7.28
C LEU A 317 -22.72 7.89 8.47
N SER A 318 -23.94 7.49 8.87
CA SER A 318 -24.74 8.25 9.83
C SER A 318 -24.64 7.77 11.28
N GLU A 319 -24.55 6.47 11.52
CA GLU A 319 -24.99 5.87 12.80
C GLU A 319 -24.12 4.71 13.28
N TYR A 320 -23.00 4.37 12.62
CA TYR A 320 -22.25 3.17 12.99
C TYR A 320 -21.44 3.35 14.29
N ARG A 321 -22.11 3.18 15.43
CA ARG A 321 -21.48 2.90 16.73
C ARG A 321 -21.05 1.44 16.75
N MET A 322 -19.74 1.22 16.69
CA MET A 322 -19.14 -0.10 16.69
C MET A 322 -19.60 -0.91 17.91
N GLY A 323 -20.10 -2.13 17.68
CA GLY A 323 -20.45 -3.09 18.76
C GLY A 323 -19.24 -3.53 19.58
N GLU A 324 -19.51 -4.09 20.77
CA GLU A 324 -18.55 -4.38 21.84
C GLU A 324 -17.63 -5.60 21.62
N GLY A 325 -17.81 -6.38 20.54
CA GLY A 325 -16.92 -7.51 20.22
C GLY A 325 -15.55 -7.03 19.74
N GLU A 326 -14.47 -7.73 20.12
CA GLU A 326 -13.10 -7.49 19.65
C GLU A 326 -12.48 -8.81 19.21
N GLU A 327 -12.22 -8.95 17.91
CA GLU A 327 -11.46 -10.06 17.36
C GLU A 327 -9.99 -9.64 17.22
N ARG A 328 -9.08 -10.49 17.71
CA ARG A 328 -7.64 -10.25 17.63
C ARG A 328 -7.05 -11.15 16.56
N PHE A 329 -6.18 -10.58 15.73
CA PHE A 329 -5.39 -11.37 14.80
C PHE A 329 -4.06 -11.75 15.46
N GLU A 330 -4.09 -12.86 16.20
CA GLU A 330 -2.99 -13.28 17.06
C GLU A 330 -1.66 -13.39 16.29
N GLY A 331 -0.60 -12.85 16.89
CA GLY A 331 0.77 -12.89 16.35
C GLY A 331 1.11 -11.76 15.39
N VAL A 332 0.17 -10.86 15.07
CA VAL A 332 0.41 -9.72 14.18
C VAL A 332 0.24 -8.40 14.93
N HIS A 333 1.20 -7.50 14.73
CA HIS A 333 1.21 -6.17 15.31
C HIS A 333 1.07 -5.11 14.21
N ILE A 334 0.35 -4.05 14.55
CA ILE A 334 0.38 -2.80 13.79
C ILE A 334 1.37 -1.85 14.44
N VAL A 335 2.21 -1.24 13.62
CA VAL A 335 3.23 -0.28 14.01
C VAL A 335 2.88 1.06 13.40
N LYS A 336 2.89 2.12 14.21
CA LYS A 336 2.75 3.50 13.76
C LYS A 336 4.04 4.26 14.06
N LEU A 337 4.61 4.86 13.02
CA LEU A 337 5.75 5.76 13.11
C LEU A 337 5.32 7.18 12.77
N ASP A 338 5.79 8.13 13.55
CA ASP A 338 5.59 9.58 13.37
C ASP A 338 6.97 10.26 13.33
N VAL A 339 7.25 10.92 12.21
CA VAL A 339 8.45 11.76 12.03
C VAL A 339 8.21 13.08 12.75
N ALA A 340 8.94 13.29 13.84
CA ALA A 340 8.86 14.49 14.66
C ALA A 340 9.51 15.68 13.96
N SER A 341 9.02 16.88 14.27
CA SER A 341 9.66 18.16 13.89
C SER A 341 9.94 18.32 12.39
N ILE A 342 9.09 17.76 11.52
CA ILE A 342 9.18 17.96 10.06
C ILE A 342 9.22 19.45 9.71
N GLN A 343 8.36 20.25 10.35
CA GLN A 343 8.32 21.69 10.10
C GLN A 343 9.63 22.38 10.48
N ASP A 344 10.27 21.96 11.58
CA ASP A 344 11.56 22.51 12.00
C ASP A 344 12.68 22.08 11.04
N PHE A 345 12.64 20.85 10.55
CA PHE A 345 13.60 20.33 9.56
C PHE A 345 13.49 21.04 8.21
N ILE A 346 12.27 21.28 7.74
CA ILE A 346 12.00 21.97 6.47
C ILE A 346 12.34 23.46 6.60
N ARG A 347 11.83 24.12 7.64
CA ARG A 347 12.03 25.56 7.88
C ARG A 347 13.36 25.89 8.55
N ASP A 348 14.28 24.93 8.60
CA ASP A 348 15.61 25.14 9.15
C ASP A 348 16.42 26.17 8.34
N SER A 349 16.00 26.46 7.11
CA SER A 349 16.49 27.54 6.25
C SER A 349 15.32 28.24 5.58
N GLU A 350 15.42 29.57 5.43
CA GLU A 350 14.44 30.38 4.69
C GLU A 350 14.72 30.39 3.17
N LYS A 351 15.80 29.73 2.72
CA LYS A 351 16.16 29.68 1.30
C LYS A 351 15.28 28.66 0.56
N LEU A 352 14.57 29.12 -0.47
CA LEU A 352 13.67 28.29 -1.31
C LEU A 352 14.30 26.98 -1.81
N PRO A 353 15.56 26.93 -2.29
CA PRO A 353 16.21 25.67 -2.65
C PRO A 353 16.22 24.63 -1.54
N LEU A 354 16.52 25.05 -0.30
CA LEU A 354 16.57 24.15 0.85
C LEU A 354 15.18 23.74 1.30
N LEU A 355 14.21 24.66 1.29
CA LEU A 355 12.82 24.35 1.61
C LEU A 355 12.27 23.25 0.70
N SER A 356 12.49 23.40 -0.62
CA SER A 356 12.04 22.41 -1.61
C SER A 356 12.75 21.07 -1.46
N ALA A 357 14.08 21.06 -1.30
CA ALA A 357 14.81 19.82 -1.09
C ALA A 357 14.43 19.12 0.22
N SER A 358 14.31 19.86 1.32
CA SER A 358 13.93 19.28 2.61
C SER A 358 12.54 18.65 2.59
N SER A 359 11.56 19.27 1.92
CA SER A 359 10.23 18.65 1.76
C SER A 359 10.33 17.32 1.01
N TYR A 360 11.02 17.30 -0.12
CA TYR A 360 11.17 16.09 -0.93
C TYR A 360 12.00 15.00 -0.24
N ILE A 361 13.01 15.37 0.55
CA ILE A 361 13.78 14.45 1.39
C ILE A 361 12.88 13.77 2.44
N VAL A 362 11.96 14.50 3.06
CA VAL A 362 11.01 13.90 4.03
C VAL A 362 10.08 12.91 3.32
N ASP A 363 9.56 13.27 2.15
CA ASP A 363 8.69 12.37 1.38
C ASP A 363 9.45 11.10 0.95
N LEU A 364 10.68 11.22 0.47
CA LEU A 364 11.54 10.08 0.17
C LEU A 364 11.87 9.24 1.41
N ALA A 365 12.13 9.87 2.56
CA ALA A 365 12.43 9.15 3.79
C ALA A 365 11.24 8.26 4.24
N VAL A 366 10.02 8.78 4.13
CA VAL A 366 8.78 8.13 4.58
C VAL A 366 8.22 7.14 3.57
N MET A 367 8.24 7.46 2.28
CA MET A 367 7.57 6.65 1.25
C MET A 367 8.51 5.64 0.60
N PHE A 368 9.82 5.91 0.63
CA PHE A 368 10.83 5.09 -0.03
C PHE A 368 11.81 4.47 0.99
N ASN A 369 12.50 5.30 1.77
CA ASN A 369 13.65 4.84 2.55
C ASN A 369 13.27 3.93 3.72
N SER A 370 12.16 4.20 4.40
CA SER A 370 11.68 3.35 5.48
C SER A 370 11.33 1.93 5.02
N LEU A 371 10.67 1.80 3.86
CA LEU A 371 10.34 0.49 3.30
C LEU A 371 11.60 -0.22 2.79
N ARG A 372 12.48 0.51 2.10
CA ARG A 372 13.80 0.02 1.66
C ARG A 372 14.61 -0.54 2.83
N ALA A 373 14.73 0.22 3.92
CA ALA A 373 15.50 -0.19 5.10
C ALA A 373 14.96 -1.48 5.72
N VAL A 374 13.63 -1.62 5.78
CA VAL A 374 13.00 -2.85 6.28
C VAL A 374 13.26 -4.03 5.35
N GLN A 375 13.11 -3.86 4.04
CA GLN A 375 13.33 -4.94 3.06
C GLN A 375 14.81 -5.35 2.89
N ALA A 376 15.75 -4.46 3.24
CA ALA A 376 17.17 -4.76 3.22
C ALA A 376 17.53 -5.85 4.25
N ASP A 377 16.97 -5.75 5.46
CA ASP A 377 17.30 -6.62 6.58
C ASP A 377 16.20 -7.66 6.90
N ILE A 378 14.99 -7.52 6.33
CA ILE A 378 13.90 -8.52 6.37
C ILE A 378 13.58 -8.97 4.94
N PRO A 379 14.29 -9.99 4.42
CA PRO A 379 14.05 -10.53 3.08
C PRO A 379 12.59 -10.97 2.90
N GLY A 380 12.00 -10.58 1.76
CA GLY A 380 10.61 -10.91 1.44
C GLY A 380 9.55 -10.11 2.21
N TYR A 381 9.94 -9.08 2.98
CA TYR A 381 8.99 -8.20 3.65
C TYR A 381 8.07 -7.50 2.63
N PRO A 382 6.73 -7.60 2.73
CA PRO A 382 5.82 -7.17 1.68
C PRO A 382 5.66 -5.65 1.61
N VAL A 383 5.55 -5.14 0.39
CA VAL A 383 5.21 -3.72 0.17
C VAL A 383 3.80 -3.39 0.65
N GLU A 384 2.87 -4.33 0.58
CA GLU A 384 1.49 -4.23 1.06
C GLU A 384 1.38 -4.22 2.58
N CYS A 385 2.40 -4.68 3.31
CA CYS A 385 2.44 -4.54 4.78
C CYS A 385 2.61 -3.09 5.23
N PHE A 386 3.14 -2.20 4.39
CA PHE A 386 3.06 -0.74 4.62
C PHE A 386 1.68 -0.26 4.20
N LEU A 387 0.75 -0.19 5.15
CA LEU A 387 -0.65 0.19 4.92
C LEU A 387 -0.78 1.66 4.53
N TYR A 388 0.05 2.52 5.12
CA TYR A 388 0.06 3.96 4.84
C TYR A 388 1.47 4.51 5.02
N SER A 389 1.92 5.34 4.08
CA SER A 389 3.19 6.08 4.16
C SER A 389 3.03 7.43 3.46
N ALA A 390 2.75 8.48 4.23
CA ALA A 390 2.67 9.85 3.73
C ALA A 390 2.64 10.87 4.87
N GLY A 391 3.02 12.13 4.59
CA GLY A 391 2.87 13.23 5.54
C GLY A 391 3.59 13.01 6.88
N GLY A 392 4.77 12.37 6.85
CA GLY A 392 5.53 12.08 8.06
C GLY A 392 5.05 10.89 8.89
N ASN A 393 4.06 10.14 8.41
CA ASN A 393 3.50 9.01 9.13
C ASN A 393 3.68 7.72 8.32
N VAL A 394 4.03 6.64 9.02
CA VAL A 394 4.04 5.28 8.48
C VAL A 394 3.15 4.41 9.37
N ILE A 395 2.28 3.62 8.75
CA ILE A 395 1.52 2.55 9.39
C ILE A 395 1.88 1.25 8.68
N ALA A 396 2.37 0.26 9.43
CA ALA A 396 2.84 -0.99 8.87
C ALA A 396 2.50 -2.20 9.75
N LEU A 397 2.39 -3.37 9.14
CA LEU A 397 2.14 -4.65 9.82
C LEU A 397 3.44 -5.44 9.97
N PHE A 398 3.61 -6.06 11.13
CA PHE A 398 4.74 -6.95 11.41
C PHE A 398 4.30 -8.15 12.25
N PRO A 399 4.87 -9.35 12.01
CA PRO A 399 4.79 -10.45 12.96
C PRO A 399 5.39 -10.04 14.31
N ARG A 400 4.84 -10.56 15.40
CA ARG A 400 5.28 -10.26 16.77
C ARG A 400 6.79 -10.48 16.95
N GLU A 401 7.32 -11.56 16.42
CA GLU A 401 8.71 -11.98 16.53
C GLU A 401 9.68 -11.10 15.72
N MET A 402 9.17 -10.31 14.76
CA MET A 402 9.97 -9.36 13.98
C MET A 402 9.90 -7.92 14.52
N LEU A 403 9.09 -7.68 15.55
CA LEU A 403 8.70 -6.33 15.98
C LEU A 403 9.87 -5.49 16.49
N ASP A 404 10.76 -6.08 17.31
CA ASP A 404 11.91 -5.35 17.87
C ASP A 404 12.93 -4.99 16.78
N MET A 405 13.21 -5.94 15.88
CA MET A 405 14.05 -5.70 14.70
C MET A 405 13.42 -4.63 13.80
N ALA A 406 12.13 -4.73 13.51
CA ALA A 406 11.41 -3.74 12.69
C ALA A 406 11.52 -2.32 13.28
N ARG A 407 11.39 -2.17 14.60
CA ARG A 407 11.56 -0.88 15.28
C ARG A 407 12.96 -0.31 15.10
N GLU A 408 13.99 -1.15 15.22
CA GLU A 408 15.38 -0.73 15.01
C GLU A 408 15.61 -0.29 13.57
N LEU A 409 15.17 -1.09 12.59
CA LEU A 409 15.30 -0.79 11.16
C LEU A 409 14.56 0.49 10.78
N LEU A 410 13.34 0.67 11.29
CA LEU A 410 12.58 1.90 11.08
C LEU A 410 13.29 3.10 11.71
N ARG A 411 13.92 3.01 12.89
CA ARG A 411 14.72 4.12 13.44
C ARG A 411 15.97 4.39 12.61
N ARG A 412 16.67 3.32 12.18
CA ARG A 412 17.86 3.39 11.34
C ARG A 412 17.56 4.09 10.01
N ALA A 413 16.39 3.84 9.42
CA ALA A 413 15.96 4.47 8.17
C ALA A 413 15.96 6.01 8.20
N PHE A 414 15.84 6.62 9.39
CA PHE A 414 15.84 8.08 9.56
C PHE A 414 17.14 8.60 10.21
N SER A 415 18.17 7.75 10.35
CA SER A 415 19.47 8.16 10.88
C SER A 415 20.25 9.01 9.87
N LYS A 416 21.26 9.73 10.37
CA LYS A 416 22.12 10.55 9.50
C LYS A 416 22.84 9.67 8.46
N GLU A 417 23.35 8.51 8.87
CA GLU A 417 24.08 7.59 8.00
C GLU A 417 23.17 7.06 6.88
N TYR A 418 21.93 6.72 7.21
CA TYR A 418 21.01 6.10 6.24
C TYR A 418 20.29 7.13 5.34
N LEU A 419 20.19 8.40 5.76
CA LEU A 419 19.64 9.47 4.93
C LEU A 419 20.69 10.19 4.07
N GLY A 420 21.88 10.44 4.61
CA GLY A 420 22.96 11.17 3.92
C GLY A 420 22.91 12.71 4.04
N PHE A 421 21.86 13.29 4.64
CA PHE A 421 21.69 14.76 4.72
C PHE A 421 21.62 15.33 6.15
N GLY A 422 21.36 14.47 7.14
CA GLY A 422 21.03 14.82 8.54
C GLY A 422 19.98 13.85 9.10
N PRO A 423 19.91 13.64 10.42
CA PRO A 423 18.92 12.73 11.01
C PRO A 423 17.53 13.37 11.06
N LEU A 424 16.50 12.54 10.94
CA LEU A 424 15.11 12.88 11.24
C LEU A 424 14.69 12.15 12.53
N SER A 425 14.11 12.89 13.47
CA SER A 425 13.63 12.29 14.71
C SER A 425 12.35 11.52 14.46
N VAL A 426 12.24 10.30 14.99
CA VAL A 426 11.03 9.48 14.86
C VAL A 426 10.54 8.95 16.21
N ASN A 427 9.23 8.82 16.30
CA ASN A 427 8.52 8.13 17.37
C ASN A 427 7.84 6.90 16.76
N ILE A 428 7.89 5.76 17.45
CA ILE A 428 7.37 4.48 16.98
C ILE A 428 6.59 3.78 18.10
N ALA A 429 5.27 3.66 17.91
CA ALA A 429 4.41 2.84 18.75
C ALA A 429 3.97 1.58 18.01
N ASP A 430 3.57 0.57 18.78
CA ASP A 430 2.90 -0.61 18.24
C ASP A 430 1.74 -1.03 19.14
N THR A 431 0.82 -1.84 18.60
CA THR A 431 -0.16 -2.61 19.36
C THR A 431 -0.54 -3.87 18.57
N GLU A 432 -1.14 -4.86 19.24
CA GLU A 432 -1.67 -6.05 18.58
C GLU A 432 -2.79 -5.66 17.60
N LEU A 433 -2.85 -6.34 16.45
CA LEU A 433 -3.85 -6.09 15.42
C LEU A 433 -5.23 -6.59 15.89
N ILE A 434 -6.20 -5.67 15.89
CA ILE A 434 -7.59 -5.96 16.24
C ILE A 434 -8.52 -5.44 15.15
N ASP A 435 -9.70 -6.05 15.03
CA ASP A 435 -10.73 -5.67 14.07
C ASP A 435 -11.37 -4.30 14.37
N ASN A 436 -11.19 -3.77 15.59
CA ASN A 436 -11.64 -2.44 15.97
C ASN A 436 -10.61 -1.35 15.61
N TYR A 437 -10.69 -0.84 14.38
CA TYR A 437 -9.76 0.20 13.90
C TYR A 437 -9.67 1.43 14.80
N ARG A 438 -10.82 1.94 15.29
CA ARG A 438 -10.84 3.15 16.12
C ARG A 438 -10.07 2.96 17.42
N LYS A 439 -10.37 1.88 18.15
CA LYS A 439 -9.68 1.57 19.42
C LYS A 439 -8.19 1.32 19.19
N MET A 440 -7.84 0.64 18.10
CA MET A 440 -6.47 0.37 17.72
C MET A 440 -5.67 1.66 17.47
N ILE A 441 -6.22 2.60 16.71
CA ILE A 441 -5.59 3.90 16.43
C ILE A 441 -5.52 4.76 17.70
N GLU A 442 -6.58 4.82 18.51
CA GLU A 442 -6.57 5.56 19.79
C GLU A 442 -5.45 5.04 20.73
N GLU A 443 -5.24 3.73 20.80
CA GLU A 443 -4.15 3.14 21.59
C GLU A 443 -2.77 3.44 21.02
N LEU A 444 -2.60 3.39 19.69
CA LEU A 444 -1.35 3.75 19.02
C LEU A 444 -1.00 5.23 19.26
N ASP A 445 -1.97 6.12 19.14
CA ASP A 445 -1.78 7.56 19.35
C ASP A 445 -1.40 7.87 20.79
N ARG A 446 -2.09 7.24 21.75
CA ARG A 446 -1.75 7.36 23.18
C ARG A 446 -0.31 6.91 23.46
N ARG A 447 0.13 5.80 22.86
CA ARG A 447 1.51 5.31 23.01
C ARG A 447 2.54 6.23 22.35
N LEU A 448 2.23 6.77 21.17
CA LEU A 448 3.09 7.75 20.49
C LEU A 448 3.24 9.03 21.29
N GLU A 449 2.17 9.52 21.92
CA GLU A 449 2.22 10.71 22.76
C GLU A 449 3.14 10.50 23.97
N VAL A 450 3.05 9.35 24.63
CA VAL A 450 3.97 8.97 25.72
C VAL A 450 5.43 8.95 25.23
N GLU A 451 5.69 8.43 24.05
CA GLU A 451 7.04 8.43 23.48
C GLU A 451 7.53 9.84 23.12
N LYS A 452 6.66 10.71 22.59
CA LYS A 452 6.96 12.12 22.30
C LYS A 452 7.35 12.91 23.56
N LEU A 453 6.70 12.61 24.69
CA LEU A 453 6.98 13.23 25.98
C LEU A 453 8.25 12.67 26.65
N SER A 454 8.76 11.55 26.17
CA SER A 454 9.97 10.94 26.73
C SER A 454 11.19 11.80 26.39
N ILE A 455 11.97 12.18 27.41
CA ILE A 455 13.17 13.00 27.24
C ILE A 455 14.20 12.22 26.43
N LYS A 456 14.30 12.53 25.13
CA LYS A 456 15.39 12.06 24.30
C LYS A 456 16.61 12.92 24.63
N GLN A 457 17.76 12.28 24.90
CA GLN A 457 19.02 13.02 25.06
C GLN A 457 19.30 13.77 23.75
N ASP A 458 18.96 15.04 23.74
CA ASP A 458 19.16 15.88 22.58
C ASP A 458 20.67 16.07 22.41
N ARG A 459 21.21 15.69 21.23
CA ARG A 459 22.59 16.03 20.86
C ARG A 459 22.62 17.54 20.60
N ARG A 460 22.62 18.33 21.68
CA ARG A 460 22.75 19.78 21.59
C ARG A 460 24.04 20.08 20.84
N ILE A 461 23.91 20.81 19.74
CA ILE A 461 25.05 21.43 19.08
C ILE A 461 25.61 22.42 20.09
N ILE A 462 26.74 22.08 20.70
CA ILE A 462 27.46 22.97 21.60
C ILE A 462 28.20 23.96 20.69
N SER A 463 27.70 25.19 20.59
CA SER A 463 28.47 26.30 20.00
C SER A 463 29.27 26.96 21.12
N LEU A 464 30.57 27.11 20.90
CA LEU A 464 31.50 27.78 21.81
C LEU A 464 31.48 29.31 21.60
N GLY A 465 30.75 29.80 20.58
CA GLY A 465 30.60 31.23 20.29
C GLY A 465 31.76 31.84 19.50
N ILE A 466 32.68 30.99 19.02
CA ILE A 466 33.82 31.38 18.17
C ILE A 466 33.67 30.86 16.75
N GLU A 467 32.68 30.02 16.50
CA GLU A 467 32.45 29.44 15.18
C GLU A 467 31.73 30.41 14.25
N MET A 468 32.13 30.42 12.97
CA MET A 468 31.32 31.03 11.92
C MET A 468 30.08 30.16 11.68
N LEU A 469 28.89 30.73 11.82
CA LEU A 469 27.64 30.00 11.63
C LEU A 469 27.30 29.87 10.14
N CYS A 470 26.68 28.75 9.78
CA CYS A 470 26.18 28.49 8.44
C CYS A 470 25.22 29.60 7.97
N ASP A 471 25.44 30.13 6.77
CA ASP A 471 24.64 31.20 6.18
C ASP A 471 23.20 30.80 5.88
N PHE A 472 22.93 29.49 5.74
CA PHE A 472 21.60 28.97 5.44
C PHE A 472 20.77 28.68 6.69
N CYS A 473 21.30 27.89 7.64
CA CYS A 473 20.52 27.53 8.84
C CYS A 473 20.76 28.42 10.05
N ARG A 474 21.85 29.20 10.08
CA ARG A 474 22.26 30.05 11.21
C ARG A 474 22.35 29.32 12.57
N LYS A 475 22.40 27.98 12.57
CA LYS A 475 22.42 27.12 13.77
C LYS A 475 23.72 26.34 13.93
N ARG A 476 24.21 25.75 12.84
CA ARG A 476 25.41 24.89 12.83
C ARG A 476 26.66 25.66 12.38
N PRO A 477 27.85 25.32 12.90
CA PRO A 477 29.12 25.83 12.37
C PRO A 477 29.26 25.55 10.88
N ALA A 478 29.72 26.54 10.12
CA ALA A 478 30.11 26.38 8.74
C ALA A 478 31.38 25.53 8.65
N THR A 479 31.40 24.63 7.69
CA THR A 479 32.52 23.69 7.45
C THR A 479 33.07 23.80 6.03
N MET A 480 32.44 24.58 5.15
CA MET A 480 32.82 24.73 3.75
C MET A 480 32.26 26.02 3.13
N ASP A 481 32.84 26.40 1.99
CA ASP A 481 32.42 27.56 1.21
C ASP A 481 31.79 27.11 -0.10
N LEU A 482 30.59 27.61 -0.39
CA LEU A 482 29.86 27.38 -1.63
C LEU A 482 29.76 28.67 -2.42
N ARG A 483 30.24 28.65 -3.67
CA ARG A 483 30.14 29.79 -4.58
C ARG A 483 28.93 29.65 -5.50
N ILE A 484 28.03 30.64 -5.47
CA ILE A 484 26.86 30.72 -6.36
C ILE A 484 26.99 32.05 -7.12
N GLY A 485 27.45 31.97 -8.37
CA GLY A 485 27.79 33.18 -9.13
C GLY A 485 28.97 33.93 -8.50
N GLU A 486 28.76 35.20 -8.14
CA GLU A 486 29.77 36.04 -7.50
C GLU A 486 29.76 35.94 -5.96
N GLU A 487 28.67 35.42 -5.38
CA GLU A 487 28.50 35.31 -3.92
C GLU A 487 29.15 34.02 -3.37
N VAL A 488 29.74 34.14 -2.19
CA VAL A 488 30.30 33.02 -1.42
C VAL A 488 29.44 32.86 -0.16
N PHE A 489 28.92 31.65 0.04
CA PHE A 489 28.13 31.26 1.21
C PHE A 489 28.93 30.26 2.04
N HIS A 490 28.98 30.48 3.35
CA HIS A 490 29.61 29.58 4.30
C HIS A 490 28.57 28.58 4.82
N LEU A 491 28.69 27.31 4.46
CA LEU A 491 27.69 26.29 4.73
C LEU A 491 28.17 25.22 5.72
N CYS A 492 27.25 24.68 6.51
CA CYS A 492 27.48 23.44 7.24
C CYS A 492 27.22 22.23 6.33
N GLY A 493 27.81 21.07 6.64
CA GLY A 493 27.66 19.85 5.84
C GLY A 493 26.21 19.40 5.58
N GLU A 494 25.28 19.62 6.53
CA GLU A 494 23.86 19.29 6.27
C GLU A 494 23.22 20.23 5.24
N CYS A 495 23.46 21.54 5.34
CA CYS A 495 22.90 22.51 4.41
C CYS A 495 23.49 22.36 3.02
N GLU A 496 24.78 22.02 2.92
CA GLU A 496 25.40 21.74 1.63
C GLU A 496 24.86 20.45 1.01
N GLY A 497 24.75 19.34 1.75
CA GLY A 497 24.21 18.09 1.20
C GLY A 497 22.78 18.27 0.68
N ARG A 498 21.91 18.99 1.42
CA ARG A 498 20.55 19.32 0.96
C ARG A 498 20.56 20.23 -0.27
N TYR A 499 21.49 21.19 -0.33
CA TYR A 499 21.62 22.07 -1.49
C TYR A 499 22.13 21.32 -2.73
N ALA A 500 23.11 20.43 -2.57
CA ALA A 500 23.60 19.56 -3.64
C ALA A 500 22.47 18.68 -4.19
N PHE A 501 21.67 18.09 -3.31
CA PHE A 501 20.46 17.34 -3.68
C PHE A 501 19.44 18.19 -4.43
N PHE A 502 19.20 19.43 -4.00
CA PHE A 502 18.37 20.38 -4.76
C PHE A 502 18.97 20.68 -6.13
N ARG A 503 20.28 20.90 -6.23
CA ARG A 503 20.91 21.26 -7.50
C ARG A 503 20.81 20.14 -8.52
N SER A 504 20.93 18.89 -8.10
CA SER A 504 20.78 17.74 -8.99
C SER A 504 19.32 17.52 -9.40
N ARG A 505 18.36 17.63 -8.48
CA ARG A 505 16.98 17.12 -8.67
C ARG A 505 15.85 18.15 -8.49
N GLY A 506 16.13 19.24 -7.80
CA GLY A 506 15.18 20.28 -7.42
C GLY A 506 15.15 21.48 -8.37
N HIS A 507 16.21 21.69 -9.15
CA HIS A 507 16.33 22.85 -10.03
C HIS A 507 15.38 22.77 -11.22
N MET A 508 14.46 23.74 -11.36
CA MET A 508 13.41 23.73 -12.41
C MET A 508 13.95 23.49 -13.82
N ARG A 509 15.16 23.97 -14.14
CA ARG A 509 15.79 23.73 -15.44
C ARG A 509 16.05 22.24 -15.69
N ASN A 510 16.66 21.54 -14.74
CA ASN A 510 16.88 20.09 -14.86
C ASN A 510 15.52 19.35 -14.93
N LYS A 511 14.55 19.81 -14.14
CA LYS A 511 13.18 19.27 -14.16
C LYS A 511 12.46 19.47 -15.50
N TRP A 512 12.73 20.58 -16.19
CA TRP A 512 12.15 20.90 -17.50
C TRP A 512 12.86 20.12 -18.62
N ASP A 513 14.20 20.06 -18.56
CA ASP A 513 15.00 19.28 -19.50
C ASP A 513 14.63 17.77 -19.40
N GLU A 514 14.42 17.24 -18.18
CA GLU A 514 13.93 15.87 -17.95
C GLU A 514 12.48 15.66 -18.46
N ALA A 515 11.58 16.60 -18.21
CA ALA A 515 10.19 16.52 -18.68
C ALA A 515 10.08 16.53 -20.23
N GLU A 516 10.90 17.33 -20.93
CA GLU A 516 10.97 17.33 -22.40
C GLU A 516 11.51 15.99 -22.95
N THR A 517 12.33 15.26 -22.19
CA THR A 517 12.85 13.96 -22.63
C THR A 517 11.84 12.83 -22.41
N LEU A 518 10.90 12.98 -21.48
CA LEU A 518 9.85 11.99 -21.16
C LEU A 518 8.55 12.18 -21.95
N SER A 519 8.40 13.32 -22.63
CA SER A 519 7.20 13.67 -23.42
C SER A 519 7.42 13.66 -24.94
N GLY A 520 8.62 13.28 -25.38
CA GLY A 520 8.94 12.94 -26.77
C GLY A 520 9.06 11.43 -26.96
#